data_AF-A0A800ACX2-F1
#
_entry.id   AF-A0A800ACX2-F1
#
_cell.length_a   1.000
_cell.length_b   1.000
_cell.length_c   1.000
_cell.angle_alpha   90.00
_cell.angle_beta   90.00
_cell.angle_gamma   90.00
#
_symmetry.space_group_name_H-M   'P 1'
#
loop_
_entity.id
_entity.type
_entity.pdbx_description
1 polymer ?
#
loop_
_entity_poly.entity_id
_entity_poly.type
_entity_poly.pdbx_seq_one_letter_code
_entity_poly.pdbx_strand_id
1 'polypeptide(L)'
;MDTAIILAAGAGTKIWPYGEFRQKCTIPVANIPIVRRLVKDLIEIGCKRIIVVVGHHKQQIYGAVADFKEVEFVTQNDVGGTAPAALAAVKQTESESFLVVYGDLVTGVENFTRLIEEFEKSGAEAAAMIQRLENEHGSNWLCARISGEKLVGVEGHPRGGSHRLCGVYAFRKSATEYLLRNPGLVTQVPVGGMPPVEAEIAQSIQLMLDDGREVLAVITVEFFVDVDKPWHILEANARLINYISSRLDKDVIADGASVSDAAEINGHIVLGKNSRIGPRVVINGNLIAGKNNNITNGAILHGNIVIGDQCRVSDYCDVSGNTAIGNGCIIGHGAEMSGIMLDKVYLYHYCEMSGVFGCATDIGAATVCGTLRFDDKDTPHNVKGRYEIPPHGANATYMGDYCRTGVNAIIMPGCKIGSYSVVGPGVILYEDLPSKTMVLAKQELITKPWGPERYGW
;
A
#
# COMPACT_ATOMS: atom_id res chain seq x y z
N MET A 1 -11.11 -1.69 25.97
CA MET A 1 -11.47 -0.74 24.90
C MET A 1 -12.43 -1.37 23.88
N ASP A 2 -13.60 -0.78 23.60
CA ASP A 2 -14.63 -1.33 22.69
C ASP A 2 -14.88 -0.50 21.42
N THR A 3 -14.36 0.73 21.38
CA THR A 3 -14.62 1.71 20.32
C THR A 3 -13.32 2.10 19.61
N ALA A 4 -13.35 2.12 18.28
CA ALA A 4 -12.25 2.61 17.45
C ALA A 4 -12.71 3.70 16.49
N ILE A 5 -11.80 4.60 16.16
CA ILE A 5 -12.01 5.72 15.23
C ILE A 5 -10.97 5.56 14.12
N ILE A 6 -11.41 5.49 12.87
CA ILE A 6 -10.53 5.44 11.70
C ILE A 6 -10.55 6.80 10.99
N LEU A 7 -9.39 7.41 10.79
CA LEU A 7 -9.26 8.68 10.07
C LEU A 7 -8.98 8.43 8.58
N ALA A 8 -9.99 8.64 7.73
CA ALA A 8 -9.93 8.36 6.29
C ALA A 8 -10.40 9.55 5.43
N ALA A 9 -10.30 10.78 5.94
CA ALA A 9 -10.80 11.98 5.28
C ALA A 9 -9.80 12.66 4.32
N GLY A 10 -8.50 12.32 4.43
CA GLY A 10 -7.42 12.98 3.69
C GLY A 10 -7.46 12.78 2.17
N ALA A 11 -6.89 13.75 1.44
CA ALA A 11 -6.89 13.75 -0.03
C ALA A 11 -5.84 12.81 -0.67
N GLY A 12 -4.80 12.40 0.06
CA GLY A 12 -3.79 11.44 -0.43
C GLY A 12 -2.92 11.95 -1.59
N THR A 13 -2.64 13.26 -1.66
CA THR A 13 -2.00 13.89 -2.84
C THR A 13 -0.58 13.43 -3.18
N LYS A 14 0.09 12.68 -2.30
CA LYS A 14 1.46 12.19 -2.51
C LYS A 14 1.54 10.81 -3.17
N ILE A 15 0.41 10.11 -3.30
CA ILE A 15 0.34 8.74 -3.83
C ILE A 15 0.06 8.67 -5.33
N TRP A 16 0.34 9.75 -6.07
CA TRP A 16 0.23 9.76 -7.53
C TRP A 16 1.12 8.66 -8.14
N PRO A 17 0.62 7.84 -9.09
CA PRO A 17 -0.60 8.05 -9.89
C PRO A 17 -1.90 7.46 -9.31
N TYR A 18 -1.88 6.82 -8.14
CA TYR A 18 -3.04 6.06 -7.63
C TYR A 18 -4.11 6.90 -6.94
N GLY A 19 -3.74 8.06 -6.40
CA GLY A 19 -4.64 8.95 -5.64
C GLY A 19 -5.61 9.78 -6.50
N GLU A 20 -5.50 9.74 -7.83
CA GLU A 20 -6.29 10.60 -8.72
C GLU A 20 -7.77 10.20 -8.76
N PHE A 21 -8.04 8.89 -8.78
CA PHE A 21 -9.39 8.34 -8.89
C PHE A 21 -9.77 7.50 -7.69
N ARG A 22 -8.87 7.33 -6.73
CA ARG A 22 -9.05 6.43 -5.58
C ARG A 22 -8.77 7.13 -4.29
N GLN A 23 -9.57 6.85 -3.28
CA GLN A 23 -9.28 7.26 -1.93
C GLN A 23 -8.08 6.44 -1.42
N LYS A 24 -7.04 7.09 -0.88
CA LYS A 24 -5.79 6.46 -0.39
C LYS A 24 -6.00 5.21 0.48
N CYS A 25 -6.84 5.30 1.50
CA CYS A 25 -7.25 4.22 2.41
C CYS A 25 -8.02 3.07 1.72
N THR A 26 -8.48 3.25 0.47
CA THR A 26 -9.11 2.19 -0.33
C THR A 26 -8.15 1.51 -1.33
N ILE A 27 -6.89 1.92 -1.37
CA ILE A 27 -5.87 1.23 -2.17
C ILE A 27 -5.79 -0.23 -1.68
N PRO A 28 -5.88 -1.22 -2.57
CA PRO A 28 -5.79 -2.62 -2.17
C PRO A 28 -4.33 -3.01 -1.94
N VAL A 29 -4.08 -3.71 -0.83
CA VAL A 29 -2.80 -4.34 -0.51
C VAL A 29 -3.07 -5.82 -0.20
N ALA A 30 -2.38 -6.72 -0.89
CA ALA A 30 -2.74 -8.14 -0.97
C ALA A 30 -4.24 -8.34 -1.29
N ASN A 31 -4.74 -7.63 -2.31
CA ASN A 31 -6.13 -7.66 -2.80
C ASN A 31 -7.24 -7.21 -1.83
N ILE A 32 -6.90 -6.61 -0.68
CA ILE A 32 -7.89 -6.06 0.26
C ILE A 32 -7.65 -4.56 0.45
N PRO A 33 -8.66 -3.69 0.30
CA PRO A 33 -8.54 -2.27 0.62
C PRO A 33 -8.03 -2.06 2.06
N ILE A 34 -7.09 -1.13 2.27
CA ILE A 34 -6.46 -0.90 3.59
C ILE A 34 -7.51 -0.68 4.68
N VAL A 35 -8.47 0.23 4.47
CA VAL A 35 -9.54 0.52 5.43
C VAL A 35 -10.40 -0.71 5.75
N ARG A 36 -10.64 -1.57 4.76
CA ARG A 36 -11.41 -2.80 4.94
C ARG A 36 -10.64 -3.80 5.82
N ARG A 37 -9.32 -3.86 5.65
CA ARG A 37 -8.45 -4.69 6.50
C ARG A 37 -8.43 -4.16 7.93
N LEU A 38 -8.23 -2.85 8.11
CA LEU A 38 -8.27 -2.22 9.43
C LEU A 38 -9.60 -2.49 10.17
N VAL A 39 -10.75 -2.37 9.49
CA VAL A 39 -12.05 -2.72 10.09
C VAL A 39 -12.09 -4.18 10.55
N LYS A 40 -11.61 -5.12 9.73
CA LYS A 40 -11.56 -6.54 10.11
C LYS A 40 -10.67 -6.78 11.32
N ASP A 41 -9.45 -6.22 11.30
CA ASP A 41 -8.47 -6.41 12.37
C ASP A 41 -8.98 -5.80 13.69
N LEU A 42 -9.66 -4.66 13.64
CA LEU A 42 -10.27 -4.02 14.81
C LEU A 42 -11.45 -4.82 15.38
N ILE A 43 -12.29 -5.41 14.52
CA ILE A 43 -13.36 -6.32 14.96
C ILE A 43 -12.77 -7.57 15.61
N GLU A 44 -11.70 -8.13 15.03
CA GLU A 44 -11.02 -9.33 15.54
C GLU A 44 -10.50 -9.14 16.97
N ILE A 45 -9.94 -7.97 17.28
CA ILE A 45 -9.48 -7.63 18.64
C ILE A 45 -10.59 -7.16 19.58
N GLY A 46 -11.85 -7.21 19.15
CA GLY A 46 -13.03 -7.00 19.99
C GLY A 46 -13.63 -5.59 19.97
N CYS A 47 -13.24 -4.72 19.04
CA CYS A 47 -13.95 -3.46 18.83
C CYS A 47 -15.36 -3.72 18.29
N LYS A 48 -16.37 -3.21 19.00
CA LYS A 48 -17.80 -3.40 18.68
C LYS A 48 -18.39 -2.21 17.92
N ARG A 49 -17.72 -1.06 17.98
CA ARG A 49 -18.14 0.18 17.32
C ARG A 49 -16.93 0.83 16.66
N ILE A 50 -17.03 1.08 15.36
CA ILE A 50 -15.96 1.66 14.55
C ILE A 50 -16.49 2.90 13.86
N ILE A 51 -15.98 4.07 14.22
CA ILE A 51 -16.39 5.35 13.62
C ILE A 51 -15.36 5.73 12.57
N VAL A 52 -15.75 5.72 11.29
CA VAL A 52 -14.88 6.09 10.18
C VAL A 52 -15.12 7.55 9.79
N VAL A 53 -14.10 8.38 9.97
CA VAL A 53 -14.12 9.78 9.55
C VAL A 53 -13.80 9.86 8.06
N VAL A 54 -14.75 10.37 7.27
CA VAL A 54 -14.68 10.41 5.82
C VAL A 54 -14.71 11.83 5.28
N GLY A 55 -14.09 12.04 4.12
CA GLY A 55 -13.99 13.35 3.48
C GLY A 55 -13.83 13.17 1.97
N HIS A 56 -12.61 13.36 1.47
CA HIS A 56 -12.29 13.18 0.05
C HIS A 56 -12.68 11.76 -0.44
N HIS A 57 -13.37 11.67 -1.58
CA HIS A 57 -13.84 10.40 -2.19
C HIS A 57 -14.59 9.45 -1.23
N LYS A 58 -15.33 9.97 -0.25
CA LYS A 58 -16.02 9.19 0.80
C LYS A 58 -16.88 8.01 0.32
N GLN A 59 -17.47 8.10 -0.86
CA GLN A 59 -18.29 7.02 -1.43
C GLN A 59 -17.50 5.72 -1.61
N GLN A 60 -16.20 5.81 -1.87
CA GLN A 60 -15.33 4.64 -2.02
C GLN A 60 -15.06 3.98 -0.67
N ILE A 61 -14.93 4.77 0.40
CA ILE A 61 -14.86 4.25 1.77
C ILE A 61 -16.15 3.53 2.11
N TYR A 62 -17.32 4.16 1.86
CA TYR A 62 -18.62 3.51 2.06
C TYR A 62 -18.68 2.16 1.35
N GLY A 63 -18.34 2.12 0.05
CA GLY A 63 -18.34 0.87 -0.72
C GLY A 63 -17.39 -0.21 -0.16
N ALA A 64 -16.24 0.18 0.39
CA ALA A 64 -15.25 -0.76 0.91
C ALA A 64 -15.67 -1.44 2.22
N VAL A 65 -16.55 -0.82 3.01
CA VAL A 65 -16.91 -1.28 4.37
C VAL A 65 -18.42 -1.34 4.65
N ALA A 66 -19.27 -1.19 3.62
CA ALA A 66 -20.73 -1.14 3.77
C ALA A 66 -21.37 -2.42 4.36
N ASP A 67 -20.68 -3.55 4.30
CA ASP A 67 -21.15 -4.84 4.81
C ASP A 67 -20.88 -5.06 6.30
N PHE A 68 -20.09 -4.18 6.95
CA PHE A 68 -19.84 -4.24 8.39
C PHE A 68 -20.91 -3.47 9.17
N LYS A 69 -21.51 -4.10 10.17
CA LYS A 69 -22.58 -3.50 10.99
C LYS A 69 -22.03 -2.64 12.13
N GLU A 70 -20.77 -2.88 12.48
CA GLU A 70 -20.00 -2.19 13.50
C GLU A 70 -19.56 -0.80 13.04
N VAL A 71 -19.68 -0.49 11.74
CA VAL A 71 -19.15 0.73 11.13
C VAL A 71 -20.20 1.84 11.07
N GLU A 72 -19.82 2.99 11.60
CA GLU A 72 -20.54 4.26 11.50
C GLU A 72 -19.67 5.30 10.80
N PHE A 73 -20.27 6.36 10.26
CA PHE A 73 -19.55 7.38 9.50
C PHE A 73 -19.72 8.78 10.08
N VAL A 74 -18.63 9.53 10.12
CA VAL A 74 -18.63 10.97 10.40
C VAL A 74 -18.02 11.69 9.21
N THR A 75 -18.76 12.63 8.62
CA THR A 75 -18.23 13.41 7.50
C THR A 75 -17.48 14.64 8.03
N GLN A 76 -16.24 14.81 7.59
CA GLN A 76 -15.46 16.02 7.79
C GLN A 76 -15.45 16.81 6.48
N ASN A 77 -16.00 18.03 6.50
CA ASN A 77 -16.09 18.87 5.31
C ASN A 77 -14.77 19.62 5.00
N ASP A 78 -14.02 20.01 6.04
CA ASP A 78 -12.77 20.75 5.91
C ASP A 78 -11.55 19.91 6.33
N VAL A 79 -10.50 19.92 5.51
CA VAL A 79 -9.24 19.20 5.74
C VAL A 79 -8.37 19.98 6.74
N GLY A 80 -8.82 20.08 7.99
CA GLY A 80 -8.15 20.84 9.04
C GLY A 80 -7.03 20.09 9.78
N GLY A 81 -6.75 18.85 9.40
CA GLY A 81 -5.79 17.95 10.06
C GLY A 81 -6.44 16.79 10.81
N THR A 82 -5.61 15.94 11.41
CA THR A 82 -6.00 14.68 12.06
C THR A 82 -6.65 14.89 13.44
N ALA A 83 -6.28 15.94 14.17
CA ALA A 83 -6.86 16.26 15.47
C ALA A 83 -8.36 16.65 15.40
N PRO A 84 -8.80 17.59 14.53
CA PRO A 84 -10.22 17.92 14.39
C PRO A 84 -11.02 16.75 13.79
N ALA A 85 -10.40 15.90 12.95
CA ALA A 85 -11.02 14.69 12.44
C ALA A 85 -11.36 13.72 13.58
N ALA A 86 -10.40 13.43 14.45
CA ALA A 86 -10.62 12.62 15.64
C ALA A 86 -11.66 13.26 16.57
N LEU A 87 -11.55 14.56 16.85
CA LEU A 87 -12.50 15.28 17.71
C LEU A 87 -13.95 15.18 17.20
N ALA A 88 -14.17 15.26 15.89
CA ALA A 88 -15.49 15.14 15.29
C ALA A 88 -16.11 13.75 15.54
N ALA A 89 -15.30 12.69 15.47
CA ALA A 89 -15.74 11.33 15.78
C ALA A 89 -15.92 11.08 17.29
N VAL A 90 -15.02 11.59 18.13
CA VAL A 90 -15.12 11.43 19.59
C VAL A 90 -16.42 12.03 20.13
N LYS A 91 -16.90 13.15 19.56
CA LYS A 91 -18.20 13.75 19.91
C LYS A 91 -19.41 12.85 19.62
N GLN A 92 -19.25 11.78 18.84
CA GLN A 92 -20.30 10.80 18.54
C GLN A 92 -20.26 9.59 19.48
N THR A 93 -19.33 9.54 20.43
CA THR A 93 -19.23 8.42 21.37
C THR A 93 -19.13 8.87 22.82
N GLU A 94 -19.76 8.11 23.69
CA GLU A 94 -19.70 8.32 25.14
C GLU A 94 -18.64 7.44 25.81
N SER A 95 -17.90 6.64 25.03
CA SER A 95 -16.90 5.69 25.54
C SER A 95 -15.81 6.38 26.37
N GLU A 96 -15.47 5.77 27.50
CA GLU A 96 -14.43 6.26 28.42
C GLU A 96 -13.01 6.08 27.88
N SER A 97 -12.82 5.13 26.95
CA SER A 97 -11.59 4.98 26.18
C SER A 97 -11.88 4.57 24.74
N PHE A 98 -11.02 4.99 23.81
CA PHE A 98 -11.15 4.69 22.38
C PHE A 98 -9.80 4.67 21.69
N LEU A 99 -9.74 3.93 20.58
CA LEU A 99 -8.59 3.89 19.68
C LEU A 99 -8.78 4.92 18.56
N VAL A 100 -7.73 5.62 18.15
CA VAL A 100 -7.68 6.44 16.93
C VAL A 100 -6.62 5.87 16.01
N VAL A 101 -7.00 5.53 14.79
CA VAL A 101 -6.16 4.83 13.79
C VAL A 101 -6.21 5.60 12.48
N TYR A 102 -5.07 5.85 11.85
CA TYR A 102 -5.05 6.40 10.49
C TYR A 102 -5.49 5.33 9.48
N GLY A 103 -6.29 5.70 8.48
CA GLY A 103 -6.94 4.75 7.57
C GLY A 103 -6.03 4.15 6.49
N ASP A 104 -4.77 4.57 6.42
CA ASP A 104 -3.77 4.22 5.41
C ASP A 104 -2.61 3.36 5.98
N LEU A 105 -2.85 2.69 7.10
CA LEU A 105 -1.87 1.87 7.80
C LEU A 105 -2.02 0.39 7.44
N VAL A 106 -0.90 -0.30 7.19
CA VAL A 106 -0.85 -1.76 6.99
C VAL A 106 0.12 -2.35 8.01
N THR A 107 -0.38 -3.25 8.86
CA THR A 107 0.37 -3.78 9.99
C THR A 107 -0.22 -5.12 10.48
N GLY A 108 0.47 -5.82 11.37
CA GLY A 108 -0.05 -7.02 12.05
C GLY A 108 -1.03 -6.68 13.18
N VAL A 109 -2.03 -7.54 13.39
CA VAL A 109 -3.08 -7.35 14.41
C VAL A 109 -2.52 -7.32 15.84
N GLU A 110 -1.36 -7.94 16.06
CA GLU A 110 -0.63 -7.99 17.31
C GLU A 110 -0.20 -6.59 17.78
N ASN A 111 0.07 -5.67 16.85
CA ASN A 111 0.44 -4.29 17.20
C ASN A 111 -0.73 -3.54 17.88
N PHE A 112 -1.96 -3.73 17.39
CA PHE A 112 -3.15 -3.15 18.03
C PHE A 112 -3.44 -3.81 19.38
N THR A 113 -3.36 -5.14 19.43
CA THR A 113 -3.58 -5.91 20.66
C THR A 113 -2.62 -5.47 21.77
N ARG A 114 -1.32 -5.37 21.45
CA ARG A 114 -0.29 -4.94 22.39
C ARG A 114 -0.53 -3.52 22.90
N LEU A 115 -0.83 -2.57 22.01
CA LEU A 115 -1.13 -1.19 22.40
C LEU A 115 -2.31 -1.10 23.38
N ILE A 116 -3.41 -1.80 23.08
CA ILE A 116 -4.60 -1.80 23.94
C ILE A 116 -4.27 -2.42 25.30
N GLU A 117 -3.60 -3.57 25.32
CA GLU A 117 -3.24 -4.24 26.57
C GLU A 117 -2.34 -3.40 27.46
N GLU A 118 -1.27 -2.80 26.92
CA GLU A 118 -0.33 -1.97 27.70
C GLU A 118 -1.00 -0.67 28.17
N PHE A 119 -1.87 -0.07 27.35
CA PHE A 119 -2.64 1.12 27.72
C PHE A 119 -3.62 0.86 28.87
N GLU A 120 -4.36 -0.25 28.84
CA GLU A 120 -5.30 -0.61 29.90
C GLU A 120 -4.57 -0.99 31.20
N LYS A 121 -3.41 -1.67 31.11
CA LYS A 121 -2.59 -2.04 32.27
C LYS A 121 -1.92 -0.84 32.97
N SER A 122 -1.50 0.17 32.20
CA SER A 122 -0.71 1.30 32.72
C SER A 122 -1.53 2.36 33.46
N GLY A 123 -2.81 2.54 33.12
CA GLY A 123 -3.61 3.67 33.62
C GLY A 123 -3.21 5.04 33.04
N ALA A 124 -2.30 5.09 32.06
CA ALA A 124 -1.84 6.32 31.40
C ALA A 124 -2.93 6.93 30.52
N GLU A 125 -3.16 8.25 30.57
CA GLU A 125 -4.29 8.92 29.90
C GLU A 125 -4.30 8.75 28.37
N ALA A 126 -3.13 8.61 27.76
CA ALA A 126 -2.98 8.25 26.36
C ALA A 126 -1.83 7.25 26.16
N ALA A 127 -1.87 6.53 25.05
CA ALA A 127 -0.73 5.78 24.52
C ALA A 127 -0.56 6.08 23.03
N ALA A 128 0.69 6.13 22.56
CA ALA A 128 1.04 6.28 21.16
C ALA A 128 1.83 5.05 20.69
N MET A 129 1.42 4.46 19.57
CA MET A 129 2.23 3.45 18.91
C MET A 129 3.39 4.11 18.17
N ILE A 130 4.58 3.53 18.31
CA ILE A 130 5.82 4.02 17.71
C ILE A 130 6.61 2.89 17.04
N GLN A 131 7.37 3.24 16.01
CA GLN A 131 8.27 2.33 15.31
C GLN A 131 9.70 2.88 15.37
N ARG A 132 10.68 2.00 15.53
CA ARG A 132 12.10 2.37 15.42
C ARG A 132 12.42 2.79 13.99
N LEU A 133 13.20 3.85 13.86
CA LEU A 133 13.54 4.41 12.56
C LEU A 133 14.60 3.61 11.78
N GLU A 134 15.24 2.58 12.36
CA GLU A 134 16.26 1.75 11.71
C GLU A 134 17.16 2.51 10.73
N ASN A 135 16.97 2.36 9.41
CA ASN A 135 17.74 3.01 8.35
C ASN A 135 17.08 4.27 7.75
N GLU A 136 15.91 4.66 8.24
CA GLU A 136 15.17 5.83 7.81
C GLU A 136 15.57 7.11 8.54
N HIS A 137 15.47 8.24 7.85
CA HIS A 137 15.76 9.55 8.43
C HIS A 137 14.53 10.16 9.11
N GLY A 138 14.71 10.65 10.34
CA GLY A 138 13.65 11.35 11.10
C GLY A 138 13.04 12.56 10.37
N SER A 139 13.78 13.17 9.43
CA SER A 139 13.30 14.29 8.60
C SER A 139 12.16 13.90 7.64
N ASN A 140 11.82 12.62 7.54
CA ASN A 140 10.68 12.13 6.78
C ASN A 140 9.40 12.02 7.62
N TRP A 141 9.48 12.13 8.96
CA TRP A 141 8.40 11.69 9.86
C TRP A 141 8.13 12.64 11.03
N LEU A 142 6.93 12.51 11.61
CA LEU A 142 6.66 12.96 12.98
C LEU A 142 7.33 11.95 13.93
N CYS A 143 8.24 12.43 14.77
CA CYS A 143 9.11 11.59 15.59
C CYS A 143 8.74 11.64 17.07
N ALA A 144 9.01 10.53 17.74
CA ALA A 144 8.81 10.35 19.17
C ALA A 144 10.15 10.36 19.90
N ARG A 145 10.22 11.12 21.00
CA ARG A 145 11.27 10.99 22.01
C ARG A 145 10.72 10.19 23.18
N ILE A 146 11.44 9.17 23.61
CA ILE A 146 11.01 8.26 24.67
C ILE A 146 12.02 8.22 25.83
N SER A 147 11.52 7.94 27.03
CA SER A 147 12.30 7.61 28.22
C SER A 147 11.66 6.39 28.90
N GLY A 148 12.32 5.23 28.80
CA GLY A 148 11.69 3.96 29.15
C GLY A 148 10.47 3.69 28.27
N GLU A 149 9.33 3.38 28.90
CA GLU A 149 8.05 3.14 28.22
C GLU A 149 7.21 4.41 28.05
N LYS A 150 7.74 5.58 28.39
CA LYS A 150 7.01 6.85 28.33
C LYS A 150 7.45 7.71 27.17
N LEU A 151 6.49 8.38 26.55
CA LEU A 151 6.75 9.45 25.62
C LEU A 151 7.13 10.71 26.40
N VAL A 152 8.22 11.37 25.99
CA VAL A 152 8.73 12.60 26.64
C VAL A 152 8.88 13.76 25.66
N GLY A 153 8.45 13.57 24.41
CA GLY A 153 8.35 14.65 23.44
C GLY A 153 7.95 14.13 22.07
N VAL A 154 7.38 15.02 21.27
CA VAL A 154 7.05 14.82 19.87
C VAL A 154 7.69 15.95 19.07
N GLU A 155 8.35 15.61 17.97
CA GLU A 155 9.01 16.58 17.10
C GLU A 155 8.71 16.27 15.64
N GLY A 156 8.34 17.29 14.87
CA GLY A 156 8.06 17.15 13.44
C GLY A 156 9.32 17.26 12.60
N HIS A 157 9.58 16.25 11.77
CA HIS A 157 10.69 16.21 10.82
C HIS A 157 12.06 16.58 11.42
N PRO A 158 12.47 16.03 12.57
CA PRO A 158 13.73 16.37 13.20
C PRO A 158 14.93 15.92 12.37
N ARG A 159 16.10 16.56 12.59
CA ARG A 159 17.36 16.19 11.92
C ARG A 159 17.93 14.84 12.37
N GLY A 160 17.44 14.32 13.50
CA GLY A 160 17.79 13.02 14.05
C GLY A 160 16.61 12.48 14.86
N GLY A 161 16.71 11.24 15.33
CA GLY A 161 15.63 10.60 16.06
C GLY A 161 15.77 9.09 15.97
N SER A 162 15.18 8.40 16.93
CA SER A 162 15.24 6.93 16.99
C SER A 162 13.89 6.28 16.71
N HIS A 163 12.79 7.01 16.84
CA HIS A 163 11.44 6.46 16.68
C HIS A 163 10.52 7.45 15.94
N ARG A 164 9.63 6.92 15.10
CA ARG A 164 8.52 7.64 14.47
C ARG A 164 7.20 7.31 15.15
N LEU A 165 6.25 8.24 15.10
CA LEU A 165 4.85 7.98 15.41
C LEU A 165 4.21 7.14 14.29
N CYS A 166 3.29 6.26 14.66
CA CYS A 166 2.62 5.34 13.73
C CYS A 166 1.19 5.75 13.35
N GLY A 167 0.68 6.89 13.82
CA GLY A 167 -0.71 7.29 13.54
C GLY A 167 -1.75 6.40 14.23
N VAL A 168 -1.37 5.74 15.33
CA VAL A 168 -2.27 4.93 16.16
C VAL A 168 -2.12 5.34 17.62
N TYR A 169 -3.24 5.69 18.24
CA TYR A 169 -3.29 6.25 19.57
C TYR A 169 -4.43 5.62 20.37
N ALA A 170 -4.19 5.29 21.62
CA ALA A 170 -5.25 4.97 22.57
C ALA A 170 -5.46 6.18 23.48
N PHE A 171 -6.71 6.58 23.69
CA PHE A 171 -7.06 7.72 24.51
C PHE A 171 -8.11 7.36 25.55
N ARG A 172 -8.00 7.94 26.75
CA ARG A 172 -9.14 8.11 27.65
C ARG A 172 -9.93 9.35 27.26
N LYS A 173 -11.21 9.41 27.61
CA LYS A 173 -12.10 10.54 27.31
C LYS A 173 -11.54 11.87 27.79
N SER A 174 -10.85 11.88 28.93
CA SER A 174 -10.16 13.07 29.47
C SER A 174 -9.10 13.66 28.53
N ALA A 175 -8.45 12.84 27.69
CA ALA A 175 -7.47 13.30 26.71
C ALA A 175 -8.09 14.13 25.56
N THR A 176 -9.41 14.06 25.37
CA THR A 176 -10.11 14.74 24.28
C THR A 176 -9.96 16.26 24.33
N GLU A 177 -9.74 16.84 25.53
CA GLU A 177 -9.50 18.28 25.67
C GLU A 177 -8.27 18.75 24.89
N TYR A 178 -7.26 17.88 24.70
CA TYR A 178 -6.04 18.20 23.97
C TYR A 178 -6.24 18.16 22.46
N LEU A 179 -7.22 17.39 21.97
CA LEU A 179 -7.65 17.47 20.57
C LEU A 179 -8.34 18.82 20.30
N LEU A 180 -9.12 19.32 21.26
CA LEU A 180 -9.79 20.63 21.17
C LEU A 180 -8.81 21.80 21.31
N ARG A 181 -7.82 21.70 22.20
CA ARG A 181 -6.79 22.72 22.44
C ARG A 181 -5.70 22.77 21.36
N ASN A 182 -5.76 21.89 20.36
CA ASN A 182 -4.77 21.85 19.30
C ASN A 182 -4.67 23.22 18.58
N PRO A 183 -3.46 23.80 18.43
CA PRO A 183 -3.30 25.14 17.88
C PRO A 183 -3.46 25.21 16.35
N GLY A 184 -3.68 24.08 15.66
CA GLY A 184 -3.77 24.05 14.21
C GLY A 184 -2.42 24.05 13.48
N LEU A 185 -1.33 23.79 14.20
CA LEU A 185 0.03 23.78 13.67
C LEU A 185 0.94 22.93 14.57
N VAL A 186 1.82 22.12 13.99
CA VAL A 186 2.90 21.47 14.75
C VAL A 186 3.97 22.50 15.08
N THR A 187 4.17 22.81 16.36
CA THR A 187 5.09 23.87 16.82
C THR A 187 6.47 23.33 17.21
N GLN A 188 6.56 22.05 17.59
CA GLN A 188 7.83 21.39 17.87
C GLN A 188 8.48 20.92 16.57
N VAL A 189 9.30 21.80 15.98
CA VAL A 189 10.06 21.54 14.75
C VAL A 189 11.51 22.01 14.93
N PRO A 190 12.47 21.47 14.16
CA PRO A 190 13.83 21.97 14.20
C PRO A 190 13.90 23.43 13.73
N VAL A 191 14.92 24.17 14.18
CA VAL A 191 15.18 25.55 13.71
C VAL A 191 15.26 25.58 12.18
N GLY A 192 14.40 26.42 11.57
CA GLY A 192 14.24 26.52 10.11
C GLY A 192 13.22 25.55 9.50
N GLY A 193 12.53 24.73 10.32
CA GLY A 193 11.42 23.90 9.90
C GLY A 193 10.21 24.73 9.47
N MET A 194 9.47 24.23 8.48
CA MET A 194 8.28 24.89 7.91
C MET A 194 7.06 23.96 8.01
N PRO A 195 6.47 23.81 9.21
CA PRO A 195 5.31 22.95 9.38
C PRO A 195 4.09 23.51 8.61
N PRO A 196 3.27 22.67 7.98
CA PRO A 196 2.01 23.11 7.36
C PRO A 196 1.01 23.55 8.43
N VAL A 197 0.11 24.48 8.10
CA VAL A 197 -0.98 24.93 8.98
C VAL A 197 -2.09 23.87 9.02
N GLU A 198 -1.78 22.76 9.68
CA GLU A 198 -2.65 21.60 9.86
C GLU A 198 -2.60 21.12 11.32
N ALA A 199 -3.77 20.80 11.88
CA ALA A 199 -3.91 20.34 13.26
C ALA A 199 -3.59 18.84 13.39
N GLU A 200 -2.36 18.50 13.78
CA GLU A 200 -1.93 17.10 13.95
C GLU A 200 -2.15 16.57 15.36
N ILE A 201 -2.62 15.33 15.52
CA ILE A 201 -2.75 14.65 16.83
C ILE A 201 -1.40 14.62 17.57
N ALA A 202 -0.30 14.50 16.83
CA ALA A 202 1.06 14.61 17.35
C ALA A 202 1.27 15.87 18.21
N GLN A 203 0.72 17.02 17.78
CA GLN A 203 0.78 18.26 18.55
C GLN A 203 -0.12 18.22 19.80
N SER A 204 -1.30 17.60 19.71
CA SER A 204 -2.16 17.38 20.89
C SER A 204 -1.46 16.53 21.95
N ILE A 205 -0.72 15.50 21.54
CA ILE A 205 0.12 14.70 22.44
C ILE A 205 1.22 15.56 23.07
N GLN A 206 1.88 16.45 22.31
CA GLN A 206 2.86 17.36 22.90
C GLN A 206 2.23 18.27 23.97
N LEU A 207 1.03 18.80 23.74
CA LEU A 207 0.32 19.60 24.75
C LEU A 207 0.02 18.80 26.03
N MET A 208 -0.28 17.50 25.92
CA MET A 208 -0.44 16.62 27.08
C MET A 208 0.85 16.54 27.89
N LEU A 209 1.99 16.35 27.20
CA LEU A 209 3.30 16.26 27.84
C LEU A 209 3.70 17.58 28.52
N ASP A 210 3.42 18.72 27.87
CA ASP A 210 3.70 20.06 28.42
C ASP A 210 2.90 20.33 29.71
N ASP A 211 1.67 19.81 29.81
CA ASP A 211 0.84 19.86 31.02
C ASP A 211 1.22 18.78 32.07
N GLY A 212 2.29 18.02 31.85
CA GLY A 212 2.76 16.98 32.75
C GLY A 212 1.90 15.71 32.77
N ARG A 213 1.05 15.50 31.75
CA ARG A 213 0.25 14.28 31.62
C ARG A 213 1.10 13.14 31.08
N GLU A 214 0.82 11.93 31.56
CA GLU A 214 1.53 10.74 31.15
C GLU A 214 0.99 10.18 29.83
N VAL A 215 1.90 9.98 28.87
CA VAL A 215 1.61 9.31 27.60
C VAL A 215 2.54 8.12 27.46
N LEU A 216 1.97 6.92 27.31
CA LEU A 216 2.72 5.69 27.09
C LEU A 216 3.23 5.63 25.64
N ALA A 217 4.43 5.09 25.46
CA ALA A 217 5.01 4.81 24.14
C ALA A 217 5.09 3.29 23.95
N VAL A 218 4.31 2.75 23.00
CA VAL A 218 4.25 1.32 22.71
C VAL A 218 4.94 1.02 21.39
N ILE A 219 6.01 0.21 21.44
CA ILE A 219 6.82 -0.12 20.26
C ILE A 219 6.15 -1.26 19.48
N THR A 220 6.06 -1.11 18.15
CA THR A 220 5.59 -2.17 17.22
C THR A 220 6.39 -3.47 17.37
N VAL A 221 5.72 -4.61 17.38
CA VAL A 221 6.31 -5.97 17.39
C VAL A 221 6.31 -6.64 16.03
N GLU A 222 5.29 -6.34 15.23
CA GLU A 222 5.13 -6.82 13.87
C GLU A 222 5.44 -5.71 12.88
N PHE A 223 5.47 -6.05 11.59
CA PHE A 223 5.70 -5.06 10.54
C PHE A 223 4.67 -3.91 10.60
N PHE A 224 5.09 -2.72 10.18
CA PHE A 224 4.24 -1.55 10.08
C PHE A 224 4.65 -0.75 8.84
N VAL A 225 3.66 -0.34 8.03
CA VAL A 225 3.84 0.50 6.87
C VAL A 225 2.74 1.56 6.82
N ASP A 226 3.15 2.80 6.62
CA ASP A 226 2.28 3.97 6.39
C ASP A 226 2.25 4.27 4.88
N VAL A 227 1.10 4.02 4.25
CA VAL A 227 0.96 4.05 2.79
C VAL A 227 0.68 5.46 2.30
N ASP A 228 1.71 6.31 2.29
CA ASP A 228 1.61 7.70 1.81
C ASP A 228 2.05 7.93 0.34
N LYS A 229 2.87 7.04 -0.22
CA LYS A 229 3.55 7.19 -1.53
C LYS A 229 3.54 5.88 -2.33
N PRO A 230 3.76 5.92 -3.66
CA PRO A 230 3.65 4.73 -4.52
C PRO A 230 4.44 3.51 -4.07
N TRP A 231 5.70 3.69 -3.68
CA TRP A 231 6.57 2.60 -3.22
C TRP A 231 6.12 1.98 -1.89
N HIS A 232 5.42 2.73 -1.03
CA HIS A 232 4.87 2.18 0.20
C HIS A 232 3.77 1.12 -0.10
N ILE A 233 3.12 1.16 -1.27
CA ILE A 233 2.18 0.11 -1.68
C ILE A 233 2.94 -1.21 -1.90
N LEU A 234 4.08 -1.17 -2.59
CA LEU A 234 4.95 -2.34 -2.80
C LEU A 234 5.48 -2.89 -1.49
N GLU A 235 5.98 -2.01 -0.62
CA GLU A 235 6.48 -2.39 0.69
C GLU A 235 5.38 -3.03 1.54
N ALA A 236 4.22 -2.37 1.67
CA ALA A 236 3.08 -2.89 2.42
C ALA A 236 2.64 -4.25 1.87
N ASN A 237 2.61 -4.42 0.55
CA ASN A 237 2.25 -5.69 -0.09
C ASN A 237 3.24 -6.79 0.25
N ALA A 238 4.54 -6.52 0.12
CA ALA A 238 5.56 -7.52 0.42
C ALA A 238 5.55 -7.94 1.89
N ARG A 239 5.50 -6.98 2.81
CA ARG A 239 5.49 -7.26 4.26
C ARG A 239 4.21 -8.00 4.68
N LEU A 240 3.06 -7.56 4.17
CA LEU A 240 1.77 -8.19 4.48
C LEU A 240 1.66 -9.61 3.91
N ILE A 241 2.09 -9.83 2.67
CA ILE A 241 2.06 -11.16 2.05
C ILE A 241 2.95 -12.13 2.83
N ASN A 242 4.15 -11.71 3.24
CA ASN A 242 5.01 -12.52 4.10
C ASN A 242 4.32 -12.83 5.43
N TYR A 243 3.70 -11.82 6.07
CA TYR A 243 2.98 -11.98 7.33
C TYR A 243 1.82 -12.98 7.24
N ILE A 244 0.99 -12.93 6.19
CA ILE A 244 -0.12 -13.89 6.03
C ILE A 244 0.39 -15.27 5.62
N SER A 245 1.45 -15.34 4.80
CA SER A 245 1.98 -16.61 4.29
C SER A 245 2.73 -17.39 5.36
N SER A 246 3.42 -16.72 6.29
CA SER A 246 4.09 -17.39 7.42
C SER A 246 3.13 -18.07 8.40
N ARG A 247 1.83 -17.76 8.30
CA ARG A 247 0.75 -18.34 9.10
C ARG A 247 0.00 -19.46 8.38
N LEU A 248 0.40 -19.80 7.15
CA LEU A 248 -0.12 -20.99 6.46
C LEU A 248 0.62 -22.22 6.97
N ASP A 249 -0.12 -23.20 7.48
CA ASP A 249 0.41 -24.45 8.01
C ASP A 249 -0.03 -25.69 7.21
N LYS A 250 -1.00 -25.51 6.30
CA LYS A 250 -1.57 -26.59 5.49
C LYS A 250 -2.27 -26.03 4.25
N ASP A 251 -2.58 -26.94 3.34
CA ASP A 251 -3.38 -26.64 2.17
C ASP A 251 -4.87 -26.49 2.54
N VAL A 252 -5.54 -25.54 1.87
CA VAL A 252 -6.98 -25.30 1.98
C VAL A 252 -7.56 -25.24 0.58
N ILE A 253 -8.19 -26.34 0.15
CA ILE A 253 -8.80 -26.47 -1.18
C ILE A 253 -10.32 -26.45 -1.02
N ALA A 254 -10.97 -25.40 -1.52
CA ALA A 254 -12.41 -25.25 -1.41
C ALA A 254 -13.18 -26.16 -2.38
N ASP A 255 -14.47 -26.38 -2.11
CA ASP A 255 -15.35 -27.19 -2.98
C ASP A 255 -15.31 -26.74 -4.45
N GLY A 256 -15.21 -27.73 -5.35
CA GLY A 256 -15.14 -27.51 -6.80
C GLY A 256 -13.77 -27.04 -7.29
N ALA A 257 -12.83 -26.75 -6.40
CA ALA A 257 -11.45 -26.49 -6.78
C ALA A 257 -10.70 -27.81 -7.05
N SER A 258 -9.70 -27.77 -7.93
CA SER A 258 -8.95 -28.97 -8.34
C SER A 258 -7.48 -28.67 -8.56
N VAL A 259 -6.63 -29.60 -8.17
CA VAL A 259 -5.18 -29.59 -8.42
C VAL A 259 -4.82 -30.83 -9.22
N SER A 260 -4.10 -30.65 -10.32
CA SER A 260 -3.62 -31.74 -11.16
C SER A 260 -2.44 -32.47 -10.50
N ASP A 261 -2.44 -33.81 -10.52
CA ASP A 261 -1.31 -34.63 -10.02
C ASP A 261 0.02 -34.37 -10.75
N ALA A 262 -0.05 -33.83 -11.97
CA ALA A 262 1.11 -33.40 -12.75
C ALA A 262 1.59 -31.96 -12.44
N ALA A 263 1.08 -31.31 -11.39
CA ALA A 263 1.59 -30.04 -10.88
C ALA A 263 2.66 -30.29 -9.80
N GLU A 264 3.65 -29.39 -9.71
CA GLU A 264 4.66 -29.42 -8.66
C GLU A 264 4.39 -28.29 -7.66
N ILE A 265 4.20 -28.63 -6.39
CA ILE A 265 3.86 -27.68 -5.34
C ILE A 265 4.82 -27.86 -4.17
N ASN A 266 5.67 -26.86 -3.97
CA ASN A 266 6.70 -26.78 -2.94
C ASN A 266 6.36 -25.63 -1.96
N GLY A 267 5.29 -25.81 -1.19
CA GLY A 267 4.78 -24.86 -0.18
C GLY A 267 3.30 -25.10 0.09
N HIS A 268 2.57 -24.10 0.62
CA HIS A 268 1.15 -24.23 0.95
C HIS A 268 0.24 -23.50 -0.03
N ILE A 269 -0.91 -24.10 -0.33
CA ILE A 269 -1.91 -23.51 -1.21
C ILE A 269 -3.26 -23.28 -0.52
N VAL A 270 -3.85 -22.10 -0.75
CA VAL A 270 -5.24 -21.79 -0.43
C VAL A 270 -5.95 -21.52 -1.75
N LEU A 271 -6.90 -22.37 -2.12
CA LEU A 271 -7.55 -22.35 -3.43
C LEU A 271 -9.06 -22.18 -3.29
N GLY A 272 -9.58 -21.05 -3.76
CA GLY A 272 -11.01 -20.73 -3.72
C GLY A 272 -11.86 -21.60 -4.65
N LYS A 273 -13.18 -21.56 -4.45
CA LYS A 273 -14.16 -22.39 -5.17
C LYS A 273 -14.00 -22.31 -6.69
N ASN A 274 -14.14 -23.46 -7.36
CA ASN A 274 -14.04 -23.61 -8.83
C ASN A 274 -12.71 -23.17 -9.44
N SER A 275 -11.66 -22.98 -8.64
CA SER A 275 -10.33 -22.65 -9.15
C SER A 275 -9.56 -23.92 -9.51
N ARG A 276 -8.74 -23.84 -10.56
CA ARG A 276 -7.99 -24.99 -11.09
C ARG A 276 -6.51 -24.69 -11.17
N ILE A 277 -5.71 -25.61 -10.64
CA ILE A 277 -4.28 -25.75 -10.91
C ILE A 277 -4.10 -26.89 -11.92
N GLY A 278 -3.62 -26.56 -13.13
CA GLY A 278 -3.45 -27.47 -14.24
C GLY A 278 -2.13 -28.25 -14.25
N PRO A 279 -1.93 -29.15 -15.23
CA PRO A 279 -0.70 -29.93 -15.34
C PRO A 279 0.50 -29.02 -15.65
N ARG A 280 1.68 -29.44 -15.16
CA ARG A 280 2.98 -28.77 -15.31
C ARG A 280 3.11 -27.41 -14.65
N VAL A 281 2.10 -26.96 -13.90
CA VAL A 281 2.23 -25.76 -13.07
C VAL A 281 3.25 -26.04 -11.98
N VAL A 282 4.14 -25.07 -11.74
CA VAL A 282 5.15 -25.13 -10.67
C VAL A 282 4.86 -24.01 -9.68
N ILE A 283 4.74 -24.35 -8.41
CA ILE A 283 4.60 -23.41 -7.31
C ILE A 283 5.76 -23.66 -6.34
N ASN A 284 6.71 -22.74 -6.26
CA ASN A 284 7.78 -22.76 -5.27
C ASN A 284 7.55 -21.64 -4.25
N GLY A 285 7.03 -21.98 -3.07
CA GLY A 285 6.52 -21.03 -2.09
C GLY A 285 5.00 -21.17 -1.92
N ASN A 286 4.33 -20.11 -1.48
CA ASN A 286 2.92 -20.18 -1.10
C ASN A 286 2.01 -19.51 -2.12
N LEU A 287 0.80 -20.04 -2.28
CA LEU A 287 -0.22 -19.47 -3.16
C LEU A 287 -1.55 -19.30 -2.42
N ILE A 288 -2.08 -18.09 -2.38
CA ILE A 288 -3.45 -17.81 -1.96
C ILE A 288 -4.23 -17.32 -3.18
N ALA A 289 -5.10 -18.15 -3.73
CA ALA A 289 -5.91 -17.82 -4.91
C ALA A 289 -7.40 -17.82 -4.58
N GLY A 290 -8.09 -16.78 -5.05
CA GLY A 290 -9.54 -16.64 -4.95
C GLY A 290 -10.32 -17.67 -5.77
N LYS A 291 -11.56 -17.33 -6.12
CA LYS A 291 -12.53 -18.19 -6.80
C LYS A 291 -12.40 -18.11 -8.32
N ASN A 292 -12.79 -19.20 -8.99
CA ASN A 292 -12.90 -19.29 -10.45
C ASN A 292 -11.61 -18.93 -11.20
N ASN A 293 -10.45 -19.24 -10.63
CA ASN A 293 -9.15 -19.02 -11.24
C ASN A 293 -8.73 -20.17 -12.14
N ASN A 294 -8.00 -19.86 -13.21
CA ASN A 294 -7.43 -20.84 -14.11
C ASN A 294 -5.90 -20.68 -14.16
N ILE A 295 -5.19 -21.44 -13.32
CA ILE A 295 -3.73 -21.43 -13.21
C ILE A 295 -3.21 -22.68 -13.92
N THR A 296 -2.70 -22.55 -15.14
CA THR A 296 -2.57 -23.71 -16.05
C THR A 296 -1.41 -23.63 -17.03
N ASN A 297 -1.29 -24.64 -17.90
CA ASN A 297 -0.39 -24.63 -19.06
C ASN A 297 1.05 -24.27 -18.69
N GLY A 298 1.58 -24.88 -17.62
CA GLY A 298 2.98 -24.69 -17.25
C GLY A 298 3.31 -23.35 -16.58
N ALA A 299 2.32 -22.61 -16.06
CA ALA A 299 2.59 -21.40 -15.28
C ALA A 299 3.56 -21.67 -14.12
N ILE A 300 4.47 -20.73 -13.90
CA ILE A 300 5.56 -20.84 -12.94
C ILE A 300 5.37 -19.73 -11.89
N LEU A 301 5.21 -20.13 -10.62
CA LEU A 301 4.97 -19.22 -9.50
C LEU A 301 6.06 -19.44 -8.46
N HIS A 302 6.82 -18.39 -8.11
CA HIS A 302 7.96 -18.50 -7.21
C HIS A 302 7.96 -17.39 -6.14
N GLY A 303 7.80 -17.75 -4.86
CA GLY A 303 7.63 -16.83 -3.74
C GLY A 303 6.26 -16.95 -3.10
N ASN A 304 5.75 -15.87 -2.53
CA ASN A 304 4.43 -15.83 -1.91
C ASN A 304 3.47 -15.03 -2.79
N ILE A 305 2.48 -15.70 -3.35
CA ILE A 305 1.62 -15.12 -4.39
C ILE A 305 0.17 -15.06 -3.91
N VAL A 306 -0.48 -13.91 -4.08
CA VAL A 306 -1.91 -13.71 -3.81
C VAL A 306 -2.62 -13.38 -5.11
N ILE A 307 -3.63 -14.18 -5.48
CA ILE A 307 -4.42 -14.01 -6.69
C ILE A 307 -5.88 -13.79 -6.30
N GLY A 308 -6.52 -12.79 -6.91
CA GLY A 308 -7.93 -12.46 -6.74
C GLY A 308 -8.85 -13.50 -7.36
N ASP A 309 -10.07 -13.10 -7.68
CA ASP A 309 -11.06 -13.95 -8.34
C ASP A 309 -10.96 -13.82 -9.88
N GLN A 310 -11.35 -14.89 -10.59
CA GLN A 310 -11.55 -14.89 -12.05
C GLN A 310 -10.31 -14.57 -12.90
N CYS A 311 -9.11 -14.92 -12.42
CA CYS A 311 -7.86 -14.69 -13.13
C CYS A 311 -7.49 -15.88 -14.03
N ARG A 312 -6.74 -15.57 -15.09
CA ARG A 312 -6.05 -16.55 -15.93
C ARG A 312 -4.54 -16.33 -15.82
N VAL A 313 -3.84 -17.34 -15.32
CA VAL A 313 -2.37 -17.35 -15.20
C VAL A 313 -1.91 -18.60 -15.93
N SER A 314 -1.37 -18.43 -17.14
CA SER A 314 -1.16 -19.57 -18.03
C SER A 314 -0.02 -19.39 -19.01
N ASP A 315 0.29 -20.48 -19.71
CA ASP A 315 1.12 -20.49 -20.91
C ASP A 315 2.58 -20.13 -20.58
N TYR A 316 3.16 -20.82 -19.58
CA TYR A 316 4.55 -20.65 -19.17
C TYR A 316 4.94 -19.21 -18.78
N CYS A 317 4.00 -18.46 -18.21
CA CYS A 317 4.32 -17.21 -17.52
C CYS A 317 5.15 -17.45 -16.25
N ASP A 318 5.93 -16.45 -15.85
CA ASP A 318 6.63 -16.41 -14.56
C ASP A 318 6.01 -15.34 -13.66
N VAL A 319 5.61 -15.71 -12.45
CA VAL A 319 5.13 -14.79 -11.43
C VAL A 319 5.96 -14.99 -10.18
N SER A 320 6.68 -13.95 -9.75
CA SER A 320 7.69 -14.08 -8.72
C SER A 320 7.55 -13.10 -7.54
N GLY A 321 8.26 -13.38 -6.44
CA GLY A 321 8.39 -12.50 -5.29
C GLY A 321 7.17 -12.52 -4.36
N ASN A 322 6.81 -11.35 -3.82
CA ASN A 322 5.61 -11.16 -3.00
C ASN A 322 4.54 -10.46 -3.84
N THR A 323 3.95 -11.20 -4.77
CA THR A 323 3.12 -10.62 -5.83
C THR A 323 1.63 -10.72 -5.53
N ALA A 324 0.91 -9.62 -5.73
CA ALA A 324 -0.54 -9.56 -5.67
C ALA A 324 -1.14 -9.32 -7.06
N ILE A 325 -2.06 -10.20 -7.47
CA ILE A 325 -2.80 -10.10 -8.73
C ILE A 325 -4.26 -9.89 -8.39
N GLY A 326 -4.81 -8.73 -8.77
CA GLY A 326 -6.22 -8.36 -8.57
C GLY A 326 -7.19 -9.23 -9.36
N ASN A 327 -8.48 -8.91 -9.26
CA ASN A 327 -9.55 -9.71 -9.87
C ASN A 327 -9.57 -9.56 -11.39
N GLY A 328 -9.89 -10.66 -12.09
CA GLY A 328 -10.10 -10.64 -13.53
C GLY A 328 -8.84 -10.30 -14.32
N CYS A 329 -7.66 -10.58 -13.77
CA CYS A 329 -6.38 -10.34 -14.44
C CYS A 329 -5.99 -11.48 -15.37
N ILE A 330 -5.12 -11.18 -16.34
CA ILE A 330 -4.57 -12.16 -17.27
C ILE A 330 -3.05 -12.01 -17.31
N ILE A 331 -2.35 -13.11 -17.07
CA ILE A 331 -0.91 -13.26 -17.30
C ILE A 331 -0.75 -14.47 -18.23
N GLY A 332 -0.31 -14.19 -19.45
CA GLY A 332 -0.28 -15.14 -20.55
C GLY A 332 1.13 -15.53 -20.99
N HIS A 333 1.21 -15.97 -22.25
CA HIS A 333 2.36 -16.60 -22.87
C HIS A 333 3.70 -15.88 -22.61
N GLY A 334 4.55 -16.52 -21.82
CA GLY A 334 5.92 -16.07 -21.53
C GLY A 334 6.01 -14.67 -20.91
N ALA A 335 4.94 -14.19 -20.25
CA ALA A 335 4.98 -12.94 -19.51
C ALA A 335 5.59 -13.15 -18.12
N GLU A 336 6.40 -12.19 -17.66
CA GLU A 336 7.01 -12.14 -16.34
C GLU A 336 6.38 -11.00 -15.52
N MET A 337 6.01 -11.30 -14.29
CA MET A 337 5.33 -10.35 -13.39
C MET A 337 5.87 -10.42 -11.96
N SER A 338 6.26 -9.27 -11.42
CA SER A 338 6.53 -9.08 -9.99
C SER A 338 5.91 -7.77 -9.45
N GLY A 339 5.38 -7.81 -8.23
CA GLY A 339 4.77 -6.64 -7.58
C GLY A 339 3.24 -6.73 -7.52
N ILE A 340 2.53 -5.75 -8.06
CA ILE A 340 1.08 -5.60 -7.86
C ILE A 340 0.38 -5.30 -9.17
N MET A 341 -0.60 -6.14 -9.53
CA MET A 341 -1.62 -5.82 -10.52
C MET A 341 -2.93 -5.54 -9.79
N LEU A 342 -3.56 -4.39 -10.04
CA LEU A 342 -4.94 -4.16 -9.62
C LEU A 342 -5.90 -4.93 -10.53
N ASP A 343 -7.21 -4.77 -10.31
CA ASP A 343 -8.23 -5.49 -11.06
C ASP A 343 -8.15 -5.23 -12.57
N LYS A 344 -8.35 -6.30 -13.37
CA LYS A 344 -8.45 -6.28 -14.83
C LYS A 344 -7.21 -5.77 -15.56
N VAL A 345 -6.02 -6.13 -15.07
CA VAL A 345 -4.76 -5.86 -15.78
C VAL A 345 -4.38 -7.05 -16.65
N TYR A 346 -4.03 -6.78 -17.91
CA TYR A 346 -3.71 -7.82 -18.90
C TYR A 346 -2.26 -7.72 -19.38
N LEU A 347 -1.53 -8.83 -19.26
CA LEU A 347 -0.19 -9.06 -19.80
C LEU A 347 -0.24 -10.34 -20.64
N TYR A 348 -0.21 -10.23 -21.97
CA TYR A 348 -0.44 -11.39 -22.82
C TYR A 348 0.82 -12.09 -23.31
N HIS A 349 1.79 -11.35 -23.85
CA HIS A 349 2.84 -11.93 -24.68
C HIS A 349 4.19 -11.29 -24.41
N TYR A 350 5.11 -12.06 -23.82
CA TYR A 350 6.53 -11.71 -23.70
C TYR A 350 6.79 -10.38 -22.98
N CYS A 351 5.95 -10.00 -22.01
CA CYS A 351 6.15 -8.79 -21.23
C CYS A 351 7.04 -9.08 -20.01
N GLU A 352 7.83 -8.11 -19.55
CA GLU A 352 8.56 -8.19 -18.28
C GLU A 352 8.20 -6.98 -17.42
N MET A 353 7.39 -7.21 -16.38
CA MET A 353 6.78 -6.14 -15.60
C MET A 353 7.10 -6.28 -14.11
N SER A 354 7.61 -5.20 -13.51
CA SER A 354 7.92 -5.10 -12.09
C SER A 354 7.46 -3.77 -11.52
N GLY A 355 6.55 -3.82 -10.54
CA GLY A 355 6.06 -2.63 -9.86
C GLY A 355 4.57 -2.68 -9.55
N VAL A 356 3.87 -1.54 -9.64
CA VAL A 356 2.44 -1.41 -9.33
C VAL A 356 1.69 -0.96 -10.58
N PHE A 357 0.66 -1.71 -10.96
CA PHE A 357 -0.11 -1.50 -12.18
C PHE A 357 -1.59 -1.28 -11.84
N GLY A 358 -2.09 -0.09 -12.14
CA GLY A 358 -3.45 0.36 -11.88
C GLY A 358 -4.51 -0.43 -12.65
N CYS A 359 -5.77 -0.29 -12.24
CA CYS A 359 -6.85 -1.14 -12.73
C CYS A 359 -7.15 -0.92 -14.22
N ALA A 360 -7.69 -1.95 -14.87
CA ALA A 360 -8.10 -1.91 -16.28
C ALA A 360 -6.97 -1.42 -17.22
N THR A 361 -5.74 -1.83 -16.94
CA THR A 361 -4.55 -1.49 -17.71
C THR A 361 -4.20 -2.61 -18.70
N ASP A 362 -3.87 -2.22 -19.93
CA ASP A 362 -3.47 -3.13 -21.00
C ASP A 362 -1.98 -3.00 -21.29
N ILE A 363 -1.22 -4.07 -21.10
CA ILE A 363 0.22 -4.12 -21.37
C ILE A 363 0.44 -4.79 -22.73
N GLY A 364 0.83 -3.98 -23.72
CA GLY A 364 1.11 -4.43 -25.08
C GLY A 364 2.25 -5.46 -25.13
N ALA A 365 2.20 -6.35 -26.13
CA ALA A 365 3.16 -7.42 -26.29
C ALA A 365 4.62 -6.91 -26.30
N ALA A 366 5.54 -7.66 -25.68
CA ALA A 366 6.94 -7.29 -25.55
C ALA A 366 7.20 -5.93 -24.87
N THR A 367 6.24 -5.42 -24.07
CA THR A 367 6.52 -4.29 -23.19
C THR A 367 7.38 -4.76 -22.02
N VAL A 368 8.46 -4.04 -21.73
CA VAL A 368 9.35 -4.35 -20.61
C VAL A 368 9.60 -3.12 -19.76
N CYS A 369 9.88 -3.32 -18.47
CA CYS A 369 10.39 -2.27 -17.61
C CYS A 369 11.76 -2.63 -17.02
N GLY A 370 12.70 -1.68 -17.04
CA GLY A 370 13.98 -1.84 -16.38
C GLY A 370 13.85 -1.74 -14.86
N THR A 371 14.57 -2.59 -14.13
CA THR A 371 14.60 -2.61 -12.66
C THR A 371 15.98 -2.26 -12.08
N LEU A 372 17.01 -2.19 -12.93
CA LEU A 372 18.38 -1.83 -12.58
C LEU A 372 18.88 -0.70 -13.47
N ARG A 373 19.45 0.33 -12.85
CA ARG A 373 20.12 1.42 -13.55
C ARG A 373 21.58 1.06 -13.84
N PHE A 374 22.13 1.61 -14.93
CA PHE A 374 23.54 1.37 -15.31
C PHE A 374 24.57 1.90 -14.30
N ASP A 375 24.19 2.80 -13.41
CA ASP A 375 25.05 3.31 -12.34
C ASP A 375 24.85 2.60 -10.99
N ASP A 376 24.12 1.48 -10.98
CA ASP A 376 23.80 0.66 -9.79
C ASP A 376 23.15 1.45 -8.64
N LYS A 377 22.48 2.56 -8.96
CA LYS A 377 21.80 3.43 -7.98
C LYS A 377 20.28 3.32 -8.05
N ASP A 378 19.65 3.78 -6.98
CA ASP A 378 18.21 3.98 -6.88
C ASP A 378 17.76 5.26 -7.62
N THR A 379 16.60 5.21 -8.26
CA THR A 379 15.96 6.36 -8.90
C THR A 379 15.41 7.33 -7.85
N PRO A 380 15.81 8.62 -7.87
CA PRO A 380 15.16 9.67 -7.08
C PRO A 380 13.78 10.01 -7.63
N HIS A 381 12.80 10.13 -6.75
CA HIS A 381 11.41 10.46 -7.08
C HIS A 381 11.06 11.86 -6.65
N ASN A 382 10.45 12.65 -7.55
CA ASN A 382 9.81 13.91 -7.20
C ASN A 382 8.40 13.65 -6.63
N VAL A 383 8.14 14.14 -5.41
CA VAL A 383 6.84 14.13 -4.75
C VAL A 383 6.51 15.57 -4.37
N LYS A 384 5.65 16.22 -5.16
CA LYS A 384 5.21 17.62 -4.95
C LYS A 384 6.36 18.61 -4.76
N GLY A 385 7.43 18.47 -5.54
CA GLY A 385 8.61 19.33 -5.52
C GLY A 385 9.72 18.88 -4.57
N ARG A 386 9.49 17.86 -3.73
CA ARG A 386 10.52 17.25 -2.90
C ARG A 386 11.09 16.01 -3.59
N TYR A 387 12.40 15.96 -3.78
CA TYR A 387 13.09 14.74 -4.22
C TYR A 387 13.35 13.82 -3.04
N GLU A 388 13.04 12.54 -3.22
CA GLU A 388 13.26 11.48 -2.24
C GLU A 388 13.78 10.23 -2.94
N ILE A 389 14.64 9.46 -2.27
CA ILE A 389 15.09 8.16 -2.75
C ILE A 389 14.40 7.10 -1.87
N PRO A 390 13.44 6.34 -2.42
CA PRO A 390 12.77 5.29 -1.67
C PRO A 390 13.77 4.21 -1.25
N PRO A 391 13.75 3.73 0.01
CA PRO A 391 14.58 2.59 0.42
C PRO A 391 14.14 1.27 -0.24
N HIS A 392 12.89 1.23 -0.73
CA HIS A 392 12.28 0.07 -1.35
C HIS A 392 11.57 0.49 -2.64
N GLY A 393 11.74 -0.29 -3.71
CA GLY A 393 11.03 -0.07 -4.97
C GLY A 393 11.40 1.22 -5.72
N ALA A 394 12.54 1.86 -5.42
CA ALA A 394 12.94 3.09 -6.10
C ALA A 394 12.95 2.94 -7.64
N ASN A 395 13.38 1.77 -8.12
CA ASN A 395 13.49 1.46 -9.54
C ASN A 395 12.25 0.76 -10.14
N ALA A 396 11.20 0.52 -9.36
CA ALA A 396 9.98 -0.12 -9.84
C ALA A 396 9.17 0.82 -10.75
N THR A 397 8.33 0.24 -11.62
CA THR A 397 7.39 1.02 -12.43
C THR A 397 6.11 1.29 -11.64
N TYR A 398 5.59 2.51 -11.72
CA TYR A 398 4.29 2.85 -11.11
C TYR A 398 3.33 3.36 -12.17
N MET A 399 2.40 2.51 -12.61
CA MET A 399 1.45 2.83 -13.66
C MET A 399 0.05 3.02 -13.08
N GLY A 400 -0.56 4.17 -13.36
CA GLY A 400 -1.91 4.53 -12.92
C GLY A 400 -3.01 3.70 -13.57
N ASP A 401 -4.26 4.05 -13.24
CA ASP A 401 -5.42 3.32 -13.74
C ASP A 401 -5.69 3.63 -15.22
N TYR A 402 -6.32 2.69 -15.92
CA TYR A 402 -6.80 2.85 -17.30
C TYR A 402 -5.69 3.20 -18.31
N CYS A 403 -4.47 2.72 -18.06
CA CYS A 403 -3.31 2.95 -18.92
C CYS A 403 -3.22 1.93 -20.06
N ARG A 404 -2.43 2.26 -21.08
CA ARG A 404 -2.08 1.32 -22.16
C ARG A 404 -0.62 1.45 -22.56
N THR A 405 0.01 0.33 -22.89
CA THR A 405 1.30 0.31 -23.60
C THR A 405 1.15 -0.30 -24.98
N GLY A 406 1.89 0.24 -25.95
CA GLY A 406 2.01 -0.33 -27.28
C GLY A 406 3.02 -1.46 -27.31
N VAL A 407 3.04 -2.20 -28.43
CA VAL A 407 3.99 -3.30 -28.62
C VAL A 407 5.43 -2.78 -28.54
N ASN A 408 6.29 -3.55 -27.85
CA ASN A 408 7.73 -3.29 -27.75
C ASN A 408 8.07 -1.92 -27.11
N ALA A 409 7.24 -1.44 -26.18
CA ALA A 409 7.56 -0.26 -25.37
C ALA A 409 8.54 -0.63 -24.23
N ILE A 410 9.45 0.29 -23.89
CA ILE A 410 10.45 0.11 -22.84
C ILE A 410 10.25 1.21 -21.81
N ILE A 411 10.06 0.84 -20.54
CA ILE A 411 9.89 1.78 -19.43
C ILE A 411 11.16 1.77 -18.58
N MET A 412 11.81 2.92 -18.43
CA MET A 412 13.08 3.00 -17.69
C MET A 412 12.86 2.92 -16.17
N PRO A 413 13.89 2.49 -15.40
CA PRO A 413 13.77 2.27 -13.96
C PRO A 413 13.21 3.47 -13.18
N GLY A 414 12.17 3.22 -12.38
CA GLY A 414 11.55 4.23 -11.51
C GLY A 414 10.57 5.17 -12.20
N CYS A 415 10.23 4.95 -13.49
CA CYS A 415 9.25 5.80 -14.17
C CYS A 415 7.83 5.59 -13.60
N LYS A 416 7.13 6.72 -13.43
CA LYS A 416 5.71 6.76 -13.07
C LYS A 416 4.87 7.17 -14.28
N ILE A 417 3.75 6.50 -14.50
CA ILE A 417 2.84 6.74 -15.62
C ILE A 417 1.48 7.10 -15.02
N GLY A 418 1.02 8.31 -15.30
CA GLY A 418 -0.27 8.83 -14.83
C GLY A 418 -1.46 8.08 -15.41
N SER A 419 -2.61 8.15 -14.74
CA SER A 419 -3.81 7.45 -15.19
C SER A 419 -4.30 7.97 -16.54
N TYR A 420 -5.02 7.12 -17.30
CA TYR A 420 -5.50 7.43 -18.65
C TYR A 420 -4.40 7.76 -19.67
N SER A 421 -3.17 7.30 -19.43
CA SER A 421 -2.04 7.58 -20.30
C SER A 421 -1.69 6.41 -21.21
N VAL A 422 -1.03 6.73 -22.33
CA VAL A 422 -0.64 5.75 -23.35
C VAL A 422 0.85 5.88 -23.65
N VAL A 423 1.59 4.80 -23.43
CA VAL A 423 2.98 4.67 -23.91
C VAL A 423 2.93 3.98 -25.27
N GLY A 424 3.25 4.70 -26.34
CA GLY A 424 3.15 4.20 -27.71
C GLY A 424 4.08 3.02 -28.03
N PRO A 425 3.84 2.32 -29.15
CA PRO A 425 4.70 1.22 -29.58
C PRO A 425 6.13 1.70 -29.85
N GLY A 426 7.12 0.90 -29.45
CA GLY A 426 8.54 1.23 -29.62
C GLY A 426 9.04 2.45 -28.83
N VAL A 427 8.23 3.04 -27.94
CA VAL A 427 8.66 4.14 -27.09
C VAL A 427 9.64 3.63 -26.05
N ILE A 428 10.74 4.36 -25.86
CA ILE A 428 11.61 4.22 -24.69
C ILE A 428 11.30 5.40 -23.76
N LEU A 429 10.62 5.12 -22.64
CA LEU A 429 10.14 6.12 -21.70
C LEU A 429 11.19 6.34 -20.59
N TYR A 430 11.85 7.49 -20.63
CA TYR A 430 12.89 7.87 -19.65
C TYR A 430 12.38 8.70 -18.47
N GLU A 431 11.20 9.32 -18.61
CA GLU A 431 10.67 10.29 -17.65
C GLU A 431 9.24 9.92 -17.27
N ASP A 432 8.81 10.42 -16.12
CA ASP A 432 7.42 10.28 -15.67
C ASP A 432 6.46 10.81 -16.74
N LEU A 433 5.46 10.01 -17.12
CA LEU A 433 4.42 10.40 -18.06
C LEU A 433 3.24 10.98 -17.27
N PRO A 434 2.85 12.26 -17.43
CA PRO A 434 1.69 12.81 -16.74
C PRO A 434 0.40 12.09 -17.11
N SER A 435 -0.62 12.21 -16.27
CA SER A 435 -1.93 11.63 -16.52
C SER A 435 -2.58 12.21 -17.77
N LYS A 436 -3.45 11.43 -18.42
CA LYS A 436 -4.16 11.80 -19.65
C LYS A 436 -3.22 12.21 -20.80
N THR A 437 -2.04 11.59 -20.85
CA THR A 437 -1.01 11.92 -21.84
C THR A 437 -0.68 10.69 -22.69
N MET A 438 -0.52 10.91 -24.00
CA MET A 438 -0.03 9.89 -24.92
C MET A 438 1.34 10.31 -25.43
N VAL A 439 2.32 9.41 -25.29
CA VAL A 439 3.66 9.56 -25.86
C VAL A 439 3.83 8.60 -27.03
N LEU A 440 4.31 9.09 -28.16
CA LEU A 440 4.55 8.30 -29.37
C LEU A 440 5.98 8.54 -29.86
N ALA A 441 6.63 7.48 -30.33
CA ALA A 441 7.92 7.60 -31.01
C ALA A 441 7.70 8.14 -32.42
N LYS A 442 8.42 9.21 -32.78
CA LYS A 442 8.51 9.67 -34.17
C LYS A 442 9.76 9.06 -34.79
N GLN A 443 9.58 8.08 -35.66
CA GLN A 443 10.68 7.37 -36.32
C GLN A 443 10.95 7.93 -37.73
N GLU A 444 12.22 8.03 -38.10
CA GLU A 444 12.67 8.25 -39.47
C GLU A 444 13.06 6.91 -40.10
N LEU A 445 12.41 6.54 -41.20
CA LEU A 445 12.68 5.28 -41.89
C LEU A 445 13.62 5.52 -43.07
N ILE A 446 14.73 4.79 -43.10
CA ILE A 446 15.67 4.79 -44.21
C ILE A 446 15.42 3.55 -45.05
N THR A 447 14.97 3.72 -46.30
CA THR A 447 14.80 2.61 -47.24
C THR A 447 16.00 2.57 -48.20
N LYS A 448 16.64 1.41 -48.34
CA LYS A 448 17.74 1.18 -49.30
C LYS A 448 17.47 -0.11 -50.09
N PRO A 449 17.76 -0.17 -51.40
CA PRO A 449 17.75 -1.43 -52.13
C PRO A 449 18.69 -2.44 -51.47
N TRP A 450 18.27 -3.68 -51.26
CA TRP A 450 19.08 -4.75 -50.66
C TRP A 450 18.90 -6.03 -51.46
N GLY A 451 19.99 -6.75 -51.74
CA GLY A 451 19.96 -7.94 -52.59
C GLY A 451 21.30 -8.68 -52.67
N PRO A 452 21.33 -9.85 -53.35
CA PRO A 452 22.50 -10.71 -53.48
C PRO A 452 23.75 -10.02 -54.05
N GLU A 453 23.57 -8.98 -54.88
CA GLU A 453 24.65 -8.18 -55.49
C GLU A 453 25.55 -7.50 -54.44
N ARG A 454 25.04 -7.29 -53.22
CA ARG A 454 25.82 -6.77 -52.09
C ARG A 454 26.67 -7.83 -51.40
N TYR A 455 26.36 -9.10 -51.62
CA TYR A 455 27.08 -10.25 -51.07
C TYR A 455 28.05 -10.88 -52.09
N GLY A 456 28.21 -10.29 -53.28
CA GLY A 456 29.15 -10.75 -54.32
C GLY A 456 28.71 -12.01 -55.08
N TRP A 457 27.40 -12.28 -55.14
CA TRP A 457 26.82 -13.36 -55.94
C TRP A 457 26.75 -13.01 -57.42
#